data_AF-A0A6V7L1A1-F1
#
_entry.id   AF-A0A6V7L1A1-F1
#
_cell.length_a   1.000
_cell.length_b   1.000
_cell.length_c   1.000
_cell.angle_alpha   90.00
_cell.angle_beta   90.00
_cell.angle_gamma   90.00
#
_symmetry.space_group_name_H-M   'P 1'
#
loop_
_entity.id
_entity.type
_entity.pdbx_description
1 polymer ?
#
loop_
_entity_poly.entity_id
_entity_poly.type
_entity_poly.pdbx_seq_one_letter_code
_entity_poly.pdbx_strand_id
1 'polypeptide(L)'
;IPVCKDGKNEITIGALKQETVSLICSVNSQPEPLTYQWTFNNSGESFEGQQQQQQQQQSRYNQASGTSNILNSVDSLKDYQQYHGPILNYTPSTEMDYGTVACRAINQLGRQLTPCLFQA
;
A
#
# COMPACT_ATOMS: atom_id res chain seq x y z
N ILE A 1 5.22 -5.06 -16.12
CA ILE A 1 4.33 -5.04 -14.93
C ILE A 1 4.94 -4.13 -13.88
N PRO A 2 4.16 -3.46 -13.01
CA PRO A 2 4.69 -2.49 -12.04
C PRO A 2 5.60 -3.16 -10.99
N VAL A 3 6.58 -2.41 -10.49
CA VAL A 3 7.52 -2.82 -9.43
C VAL A 3 7.73 -1.69 -8.42
N CYS A 4 8.13 -2.01 -7.18
CA CYS A 4 8.40 -0.98 -6.17
C CYS A 4 9.57 -0.08 -6.59
N LYS A 5 9.40 1.25 -6.45
CA LYS A 5 10.36 2.24 -6.95
C LYS A 5 11.77 2.06 -6.39
N ASP A 6 11.91 1.85 -5.08
CA ASP A 6 13.21 1.86 -4.40
C ASP A 6 13.91 0.50 -4.36
N GLY A 7 13.38 -0.50 -5.09
CA GLY A 7 13.85 -1.90 -5.06
C GLY A 7 13.66 -2.61 -3.71
N LYS A 8 13.33 -1.85 -2.66
CA LYS A 8 12.92 -2.34 -1.35
C LYS A 8 11.44 -2.66 -1.38
N ASN A 9 11.12 -3.92 -1.14
CA ASN A 9 9.75 -4.38 -1.00
C ASN A 9 9.25 -4.22 0.44
N GLU A 10 10.10 -3.81 1.39
CA GLU A 10 9.75 -3.68 2.80
C GLU A 10 10.31 -2.37 3.37
N ILE A 11 9.44 -1.61 4.03
CA ILE A 11 9.72 -0.32 4.63
C ILE A 11 9.18 -0.35 6.06
N THR A 12 10.04 -0.12 7.05
CA THR A 12 9.61 0.00 8.46
C THR A 12 9.16 1.43 8.75
N ILE A 13 8.01 1.55 9.39
CA ILE A 13 7.37 2.81 9.76
C ILE A 13 7.12 2.76 11.26
N GLY A 14 7.57 3.79 11.97
CA GLY A 14 7.19 3.99 13.36
C GLY A 14 5.94 4.85 13.41
N ALA A 15 4.87 4.34 14.02
CA ALA A 15 3.68 5.12 14.38
C ALA A 15 3.39 4.90 15.86
N LEU A 16 3.17 5.97 16.62
CA LEU A 16 2.66 5.87 17.98
C LEU A 16 1.16 5.55 17.96
N LYS A 17 0.64 5.03 19.07
CA LYS A 17 -0.80 4.81 19.25
C LYS A 17 -1.55 6.13 19.04
N GLN A 18 -2.58 6.10 18.20
CA GLN A 18 -3.41 7.23 17.75
C GLN A 18 -2.66 8.26 16.87
N GLU A 19 -1.40 8.03 16.53
CA GLU A 19 -0.68 8.86 15.58
C GLU A 19 -1.08 8.48 14.15
N THR A 20 -1.35 9.46 13.31
CA THR A 20 -1.69 9.21 11.90
C THR A 20 -0.45 9.40 11.04
N VAL A 21 -0.05 8.35 10.34
CA VAL A 21 1.05 8.37 9.36
C VAL A 21 0.48 8.18 7.95
N SER A 22 0.95 8.98 7.00
CA SER A 22 0.54 8.90 5.60
C SER A 22 1.46 7.99 4.80
N LEU A 23 0.91 6.89 4.28
CA LEU A 23 1.62 5.93 3.45
C LEU A 23 1.43 6.25 1.97
N ILE A 24 2.52 6.28 1.21
CA ILE A 24 2.50 6.54 -0.23
C ILE A 24 3.12 5.35 -0.95
N CYS A 25 2.33 4.70 -1.80
CA CYS A 25 2.81 3.64 -2.66
C CYS A 25 3.49 4.24 -3.89
N SER A 26 4.79 3.98 -4.06
CA SER A 26 5.56 4.46 -5.19
C SER A 26 6.02 3.29 -6.05
N VAL A 27 5.60 3.27 -7.31
CA VAL A 27 5.92 2.19 -8.26
C VAL A 27 6.57 2.74 -9.51
N ASN A 28 7.47 1.94 -10.04
CA ASN A 28 8.02 2.09 -11.37
C ASN A 28 7.19 1.20 -12.28
N SER A 29 6.58 1.76 -13.32
CA SER A 29 5.77 0.98 -14.26
C SER A 29 5.96 1.45 -15.70
N GLN A 30 6.10 0.49 -16.62
CA GLN A 30 5.93 0.73 -18.04
C GLN A 30 5.05 -0.41 -18.58
N PRO A 31 3.88 -0.12 -19.17
CA PRO A 31 3.12 1.15 -19.23
C PRO A 31 2.55 1.60 -17.88
N GLU A 32 1.86 2.75 -17.85
CA GLU A 32 1.30 3.34 -16.63
C GLU A 32 0.37 2.41 -15.83
N PRO A 33 0.35 2.51 -14.49
CA PRO A 33 -0.52 1.72 -13.64
C PRO A 33 -1.97 2.25 -13.71
N LEU A 34 -2.89 1.33 -13.92
CA LEU A 34 -4.32 1.58 -14.00
C LEU A 34 -4.96 1.66 -12.61
N THR A 35 -4.56 0.76 -11.70
CA THR A 35 -5.16 0.66 -10.37
C THR A 35 -4.14 0.32 -9.29
N TYR A 36 -4.47 0.75 -8.07
CA TYR A 36 -3.75 0.41 -6.85
C TYR A 36 -4.69 -0.25 -5.86
N GLN A 37 -4.17 -1.24 -5.14
CA GLN A 37 -4.88 -1.96 -4.09
C GLN A 37 -4.03 -1.98 -2.83
N TRP A 38 -4.61 -1.50 -1.73
CA TRP A 38 -4.06 -1.66 -0.39
C TRP A 38 -4.68 -2.87 0.29
N THR A 39 -3.86 -3.58 1.06
CA THR A 39 -4.28 -4.70 1.90
C THR A 39 -3.57 -4.58 3.24
N PHE A 40 -4.23 -5.03 4.30
CA PHE A 40 -3.68 -5.02 5.65
C PHE A 40 -3.69 -6.42 6.23
N ASN A 41 -2.56 -6.80 6.83
CA ASN A 41 -2.39 -8.08 7.51
C ASN A 41 -1.73 -7.85 8.87
N ASN A 42 -2.51 -7.97 9.94
CA ASN A 42 -1.99 -8.03 11.30
C ASN A 42 -1.70 -9.50 11.66
N SER A 43 -0.47 -9.82 12.02
CA SER A 43 -0.05 -11.15 12.51
C SER A 43 -0.22 -11.33 14.02
N GLY A 44 -0.66 -10.29 14.73
CA GLY A 44 -0.93 -10.25 16.15
C GLY A 44 -2.19 -11.01 16.51
N GLU A 45 -2.00 -12.30 16.80
CA GLU A 45 -2.88 -13.19 17.58
C GLU A 45 -4.05 -13.85 16.83
N SER A 46 -3.84 -15.12 16.45
CA SER A 46 -4.94 -16.05 16.17
C SER A 46 -5.59 -16.46 17.50
N PHE A 47 -6.51 -15.65 18.03
CA PHE A 47 -7.43 -16.17 19.04
C PHE A 47 -8.54 -16.94 18.34
N GLU A 48 -8.59 -18.25 18.59
CA GLU A 48 -9.67 -19.14 18.16
C GLU A 48 -11.02 -18.56 18.63
N GLY A 49 -11.81 -18.00 17.70
CA GLY A 49 -13.20 -17.67 17.98
C GLY A 49 -13.85 -16.50 17.23
N GLN A 50 -13.12 -15.63 16.51
CA GLN A 50 -13.75 -14.43 15.91
C GLN A 50 -13.30 -14.13 14.48
N GLN A 51 -13.73 -14.97 13.54
CA GLN A 51 -13.59 -14.72 12.09
C GLN A 51 -14.34 -13.44 11.62
N GLN A 52 -15.28 -12.91 12.42
CA GLN A 52 -16.07 -11.72 12.06
C GLN A 52 -15.35 -10.38 12.33
N GLN A 53 -14.49 -10.29 13.36
CA GLN A 53 -13.80 -9.03 13.68
C GLN A 53 -12.65 -8.71 12.71
N GLN A 54 -11.99 -9.74 12.18
CA GLN A 54 -10.94 -9.57 11.16
C GLN A 54 -11.47 -8.89 9.89
N GLN A 55 -12.71 -9.18 9.47
CA GLN A 55 -13.31 -8.57 8.28
C GLN A 55 -13.55 -7.05 8.43
N GLN A 56 -13.92 -6.59 9.63
CA GLN A 56 -14.13 -5.16 9.89
C GLN A 56 -12.81 -4.39 9.88
N GLN A 57 -11.74 -4.96 10.46
CA GLN A 57 -10.42 -4.34 10.46
C GLN A 57 -9.84 -4.23 9.04
N GLN A 58 -9.95 -5.29 8.23
CA GLN A 58 -9.55 -5.26 6.82
C GLN A 58 -10.35 -4.24 6.00
N SER A 59 -11.65 -4.08 6.29
CA SER A 59 -12.52 -3.12 5.58
C SER A 59 -12.10 -1.66 5.77
N ARG A 60 -11.43 -1.32 6.87
CA ARG A 60 -10.93 0.05 7.13
C ARG A 60 -9.82 0.45 6.16
N TYR A 61 -8.93 -0.49 5.80
CA TYR A 61 -7.74 -0.22 4.98
C TYR A 61 -7.92 -0.56 3.49
N ASN A 62 -8.91 -1.40 3.15
CA ASN A 62 -9.21 -1.76 1.74
C ASN A 62 -9.81 -0.61 0.90
N GLN A 63 -10.28 0.46 1.56
CA GLN A 63 -10.96 1.59 0.89
C GLN A 63 -10.01 2.56 0.17
N ALA A 64 -8.71 2.51 0.43
CA ALA A 64 -7.74 3.37 -0.26
C ALA A 64 -7.42 2.90 -1.69
N SER A 65 -8.30 2.13 -2.34
CA SER A 65 -8.08 1.69 -3.73
C SER A 65 -8.51 2.80 -4.69
N GLY A 66 -7.63 3.19 -5.61
CA GLY A 66 -7.85 4.33 -6.51
C GLY A 66 -7.04 4.25 -7.80
N THR A 67 -7.36 5.13 -8.76
CA THR A 67 -6.64 5.31 -10.02
C THR A 67 -5.48 6.28 -9.85
N SER A 68 -4.42 6.14 -10.63
CA SER A 68 -3.27 7.07 -10.63
C SER A 68 -3.72 8.48 -11.03
N ASN A 69 -3.58 9.49 -10.17
CA ASN A 69 -3.75 10.89 -10.54
C ASN A 69 -2.41 11.47 -10.98
N ILE A 70 -2.28 11.82 -12.26
CA ILE A 70 -1.06 12.37 -12.83
C ILE A 70 -0.89 13.82 -12.33
N LEU A 71 0.07 14.06 -11.43
CA LEU A 71 0.62 15.40 -11.24
C LEU A 71 1.58 15.65 -12.41
N ASN A 72 1.10 16.45 -13.37
CA ASN A 72 1.85 16.80 -14.58
C ASN A 72 3.20 17.44 -14.24
N SER A 73 4.31 16.75 -14.55
CA SER A 73 5.62 17.39 -14.69
C SER A 73 6.15 17.14 -16.10
N VAL A 74 6.15 18.21 -16.88
CA VAL A 74 6.67 18.30 -18.24
C VAL A 74 8.20 18.22 -18.16
N ASP A 75 8.76 17.01 -18.20
CA ASP A 75 10.12 16.79 -18.70
C ASP A 75 10.28 15.31 -19.10
N SER A 76 10.51 15.07 -20.39
CA SER A 76 10.57 13.72 -20.96
C SER A 76 12.01 13.20 -20.89
N LEU A 77 12.14 11.95 -20.40
CA LEU A 77 13.33 11.08 -20.33
C LEU A 77 14.06 11.05 -18.96
N LYS A 78 13.73 10.05 -18.10
CA LYS A 78 14.67 9.27 -17.25
C LYS A 78 14.01 8.08 -16.51
N ASP A 79 13.99 6.96 -17.24
CA ASP A 79 14.34 5.57 -16.87
C ASP A 79 13.34 4.51 -16.35
N TYR A 80 12.25 4.83 -15.65
CA TYR A 80 11.11 3.90 -15.46
C TYR A 80 9.99 4.73 -14.86
N GLN A 81 8.98 5.13 -15.64
CA GLN A 81 8.05 6.19 -15.22
C GLN A 81 7.46 5.89 -13.83
N GLN A 82 7.74 6.80 -12.91
CA GLN A 82 7.41 6.70 -11.49
C GLN A 82 5.98 7.16 -11.29
N TYR A 83 5.20 6.36 -10.59
CA TYR A 83 3.82 6.66 -10.28
C TYR A 83 3.57 6.52 -8.77
N HIS A 84 2.68 7.38 -8.28
CA HIS A 84 2.23 7.36 -6.91
C HIS A 84 0.79 6.86 -6.86
N GLY A 85 0.54 5.89 -6.00
CA GLY A 85 -0.80 5.44 -5.66
C GLY A 85 -1.51 6.42 -4.72
N PRO A 86 -2.79 6.15 -4.42
CA PRO A 86 -3.53 6.89 -3.40
C PRO A 86 -2.86 6.78 -2.03
N ILE A 87 -2.93 7.88 -1.27
CA ILE A 87 -2.41 7.97 0.09
C ILE A 87 -3.30 7.13 1.01
N LEU A 88 -2.68 6.25 1.80
CA LEU A 88 -3.34 5.57 2.90
C LEU A 88 -2.97 6.26 4.22
N ASN A 89 -3.96 6.81 4.92
CA ASN A 89 -3.76 7.34 6.27
C ASN A 89 -3.91 6.20 7.28
N TYR A 90 -2.80 5.82 7.89
CA TYR A 90 -2.72 4.74 8.85
C TYR A 90 -2.63 5.30 10.28
N THR A 91 -3.59 4.92 11.13
CA THR A 91 -3.69 5.39 12.51
C THR A 91 -3.90 4.19 13.44
N PRO A 92 -2.85 3.63 14.06
CA PRO A 92 -2.99 2.47 14.93
C PRO A 92 -3.71 2.87 16.22
N SER A 93 -4.86 2.27 16.50
CA SER A 93 -5.66 2.59 17.69
C SER A 93 -5.51 1.55 18.80
N THR A 94 -5.15 0.33 18.43
CA THR A 94 -4.98 -0.85 19.26
C THR A 94 -3.71 -1.60 18.88
N GLU A 95 -3.25 -2.52 19.73
CA GLU A 95 -2.09 -3.38 19.42
C GLU A 95 -2.34 -4.25 18.17
N MET A 96 -3.61 -4.58 17.89
CA MET A 96 -4.01 -5.31 16.68
C MET A 96 -4.05 -4.46 15.41
N ASP A 97 -3.90 -3.14 15.51
CA ASP A 97 -3.81 -2.30 14.31
C ASP A 97 -2.37 -2.25 13.77
N TYR A 98 -1.37 -2.70 14.54
CA TYR A 98 0.02 -2.86 14.09
C TYR A 98 0.15 -4.10 13.19
N GLY A 99 1.01 -4.04 12.18
CA GLY A 99 1.14 -5.13 11.22
C GLY A 99 1.69 -4.71 9.86
N THR A 100 1.44 -5.54 8.87
CA THR A 100 1.93 -5.32 7.50
C THR A 100 0.83 -4.71 6.63
N VAL A 101 1.07 -3.50 6.14
CA VAL A 101 0.30 -2.89 5.06
C VAL A 101 0.99 -3.21 3.73
N ALA A 102 0.27 -3.74 2.75
CA ALA A 102 0.80 -4.06 1.43
C ALA A 102 0.06 -3.28 0.33
N CYS A 103 0.82 -2.59 -0.52
CA CYS A 103 0.32 -1.97 -1.75
C CYS A 103 0.66 -2.81 -2.97
N ARG A 104 -0.29 -2.93 -3.90
CA ARG A 104 -0.09 -3.56 -5.19
C ARG A 104 -0.63 -2.70 -6.33
N ALA A 105 0.20 -2.46 -7.34
CA ALA A 105 -0.22 -1.79 -8.56
C ALA A 105 -0.53 -2.80 -9.69
N ILE A 106 -1.43 -2.40 -10.58
CA ILE A 106 -1.82 -3.15 -11.78
C ILE A 106 -1.69 -2.23 -12.98
N ASN A 107 -1.00 -2.68 -14.03
CA ASN A 107 -1.03 -2.02 -15.34
C ASN A 107 -1.65 -2.95 -16.39
N GLN A 108 -1.72 -2.50 -17.65
CA GLN A 108 -2.27 -3.30 -18.75
C GLN A 108 -1.50 -4.60 -19.03
N LEU A 109 -0.23 -4.70 -18.62
CA LEU A 109 0.56 -5.92 -18.73
C LEU A 109 0.31 -6.90 -17.58
N GLY A 110 -0.34 -6.44 -16.51
CA GLY A 110 -0.73 -7.26 -15.39
C GLY A 110 -0.39 -6.65 -14.04
N ARG A 111 -0.52 -7.51 -13.03
CA ARG A 111 -0.41 -7.16 -11.63
C ARG A 111 1.02 -7.31 -11.14
N GLN A 112 1.45 -6.36 -10.31
CA GLN A 112 2.71 -6.44 -9.57
C GLN A 112 2.81 -7.78 -8.80
N LEU A 113 3.92 -8.51 -9.02
CA LEU A 113 4.16 -9.81 -8.41
C LEU A 113 4.49 -9.67 -6.92
N THR A 114 5.48 -8.82 -6.62
CA THR A 114 5.90 -8.52 -5.25
C THR A 114 5.34 -7.17 -4.83
N PRO A 115 4.36 -7.11 -3.91
CA PRO A 115 3.79 -5.86 -3.44
C PRO A 115 4.82 -5.05 -2.63
N CYS A 116 4.59 -3.75 -2.51
CA CYS A 116 5.37 -2.90 -1.59
C CYS A 116 4.78 -3.03 -0.19
N LEU A 117 5.56 -3.52 0.75
CA LEU A 117 5.19 -3.79 2.13
C LEU A 117 5.67 -2.65 3.03
N PHE A 118 4.82 -2.28 3.97
CA PHE A 118 5.08 -1.32 5.02
C PHE A 118 4.80 -2.02 6.34
N GLN A 119 5.82 -2.18 7.17
CA GLN A 119 5.69 -2.69 8.52
C GLN A 119 5.45 -1.51 9.44
N ALA A 120 4.30 -1.49 10.10
CA ALA A 120 3.87 -0.39 10.94
C ALA A 120 3.66 -0.84 12.39
#